data_AF-A0A2A2L3Q1-F1
#
_entry.id   AF-A0A2A2L3Q1-F1
#
_cell.length_a   1.000
_cell.length_b   1.000
_cell.length_c   1.000
_cell.angle_alpha   90.00
_cell.angle_beta   90.00
_cell.angle_gamma   90.00
#
_symmetry.space_group_name_H-M   'P 1'
#
loop_
_entity.id
_entity.type
_entity.pdbx_description
1 polymer ?
#
loop_
_entity_poly.entity_id
_entity_poly.type
_entity_poly.pdbx_seq_one_letter_code
_entity_poly.pdbx_strand_id
1 'polypeptide(L)'
;MSEVAADNFEKNELIDTCESISTESGEEEQNSSKLFEQVEQEQKHEQDDKIDVKENPDEVPVGGVVDLETGTREINLTGGNRVLIHQEFAYESIYPIGKSFDEMMHGSGDHIQFELNFKLHKDGLKEIGKMNSVVQSNPMVIYHDYVLYGYYYSLHVKEHIDKNVYLQFDLHPIGSTLSQSDKSIQKGHAGDNSIPNQKAPQTKNETLEVGHRMYSLKQIGMHYECDELIPLSKIVESVKLTVAKSYFDIFEYYVKPKPNPSIAPANAAALETILSGEKPNGWDLVLTVGEGHPQFFYVHAKIIAHASTALEVMLRTHHSLGDFAMMATGEQRLLTYFYSKCIILPPFDAFARVGRLLSFLFDRNQIDEFFAQWQDIVVNEILNAESTRSYLEVVIEHLIGIYSAPYGAMPVAKRVAVTKLASIIQMHYGTVDELKKDLEKYKDYSKHLDMILGSVDRFYSVVTSITKRLSQ
;
A
#
# COMPACT_ATOMS: atom_id res chain seq x y z
N MET A 1 36.08 8.98 55.79
CA MET A 1 37.07 9.71 54.98
C MET A 1 36.24 10.57 54.03
N SER A 2 35.77 11.74 54.49
CA SER A 2 36.41 13.06 54.28
C SER A 2 36.49 13.36 52.77
N GLU A 3 35.82 14.37 52.21
CA GLU A 3 35.95 15.79 52.57
C GLU A 3 34.81 16.65 51.98
N VAL A 4 34.65 17.83 52.58
CA VAL A 4 33.70 18.91 52.31
C VAL A 4 34.48 20.14 51.82
N ALA A 5 33.93 20.90 50.86
CA ALA A 5 34.14 22.35 50.62
C ALA A 5 33.13 22.78 49.50
N ALA A 6 32.18 23.73 49.61
CA ALA A 6 32.22 25.17 49.96
C ALA A 6 33.23 25.94 49.06
N ASP A 7 32.95 27.08 48.40
CA ASP A 7 31.97 28.15 48.60
C ASP A 7 32.02 29.15 47.41
N ASN A 8 30.93 29.91 47.23
CA ASN A 8 30.79 31.33 46.79
C ASN A 8 31.35 31.89 45.46
N PHE A 9 30.51 32.62 44.71
CA PHE A 9 30.71 34.08 44.43
C PHE A 9 29.44 34.82 43.91
N GLU A 10 29.22 36.00 44.50
CA GLU A 10 28.22 37.09 44.32
C GLU A 10 27.97 37.57 42.86
N LYS A 11 26.75 37.96 42.42
CA LYS A 11 25.98 39.23 42.60
C LYS A 11 26.69 40.54 42.16
N ASN A 12 26.10 41.25 41.17
CA ASN A 12 25.89 42.71 41.04
C ASN A 12 25.10 43.01 39.74
N GLU A 13 23.85 43.51 39.81
CA GLU A 13 23.40 44.93 39.68
C GLU A 13 23.55 45.52 38.25
N LEU A 14 22.45 45.69 37.49
CA LEU A 14 21.49 46.82 37.43
C LEU A 14 22.12 48.14 36.93
N ILE A 15 21.78 48.56 35.70
CA ILE A 15 21.50 49.97 35.32
C ILE A 15 20.42 50.01 34.21
N ASP A 16 19.46 50.91 34.46
CA ASP A 16 18.31 51.35 33.66
C ASP A 16 18.58 51.82 32.23
N THR A 17 17.57 51.70 31.38
CA THR A 17 16.99 52.87 30.68
C THR A 17 15.57 52.56 30.20
N CYS A 18 14.60 53.27 30.77
CA CYS A 18 13.28 53.49 30.20
C CYS A 18 13.38 54.57 29.11
N GLU A 19 12.72 54.38 27.98
CA GLU A 19 11.72 55.32 27.43
C GLU A 19 11.09 54.78 26.12
N SER A 20 9.78 54.55 26.19
CA SER A 20 8.72 54.69 25.17
C SER A 20 9.04 54.66 23.67
N ILE A 21 8.20 53.96 22.87
CA ILE A 21 7.33 54.50 21.80
C ILE A 21 6.59 53.37 21.02
N SER A 22 5.26 53.40 21.11
CA SER A 22 4.18 53.10 20.15
C SER A 22 4.27 52.01 19.04
N THR A 23 3.25 51.15 19.02
CA THR A 23 2.45 50.66 17.87
C THR A 23 3.10 50.44 16.50
N GLU A 24 3.26 49.18 16.10
CA GLU A 24 3.23 48.74 14.69
C GLU A 24 2.47 47.41 14.56
N SER A 25 1.14 47.52 14.42
CA SER A 25 0.26 46.49 13.87
C SER A 25 -0.26 47.03 12.54
N GLY A 26 0.43 46.71 11.43
CA GLY A 26 0.08 47.30 10.12
C GLY A 26 0.84 46.81 8.89
N GLU A 27 1.90 45.98 9.02
CA GLU A 27 2.72 45.61 7.86
C GLU A 27 2.47 44.21 7.27
N GLU A 28 1.72 43.32 7.93
CA GLU A 28 1.41 41.97 7.37
C GLU A 28 0.19 41.95 6.43
N GLU A 29 -0.73 42.91 6.52
CA GLU A 29 -1.92 42.98 5.64
C GLU A 29 -1.66 43.63 4.27
N GLN A 30 -0.52 44.31 4.07
CA GLN A 30 -0.22 45.00 2.81
C GLN A 30 0.51 44.13 1.77
N ASN A 31 1.13 43.02 2.19
CA ASN A 31 1.87 42.13 1.26
C ASN A 31 0.96 41.15 0.51
N SER A 32 -0.19 40.77 1.09
CA SER A 32 -1.18 39.92 0.43
C SER A 32 -1.99 40.67 -0.63
N SER A 33 -2.34 41.94 -0.38
CA SER A 33 -3.12 42.75 -1.35
C SER A 33 -2.32 43.14 -2.61
N LYS A 34 -0.99 43.30 -2.51
CA LYS A 34 -0.13 43.62 -3.66
C LYS A 34 0.11 42.42 -4.59
N LEU A 35 0.04 41.19 -4.07
CA LEU A 35 0.17 39.96 -4.86
C LEU A 35 -1.05 39.73 -5.77
N PHE A 36 -2.25 40.20 -5.37
CA PHE A 36 -3.49 40.08 -6.15
C PHE A 36 -3.58 41.10 -7.30
N GLU A 37 -3.06 42.32 -7.15
CA GLU A 37 -3.07 43.33 -8.22
C GLU A 37 -2.09 43.03 -9.36
N GLN A 38 -0.98 42.32 -9.09
CA GLN A 38 -0.04 41.88 -10.14
C GLN A 38 -0.61 40.75 -11.02
N VAL A 39 -1.41 39.84 -10.45
CA VAL A 39 -2.01 38.72 -11.17
C VAL A 39 -3.20 39.16 -12.04
N GLU A 40 -3.97 40.16 -11.63
CA GLU A 40 -5.03 40.74 -12.46
C GLU A 40 -4.50 41.51 -13.69
N GLN A 41 -3.26 42.01 -13.65
CA GLN A 41 -2.62 42.69 -14.79
C GLN A 41 -2.07 41.70 -15.83
N GLU A 42 -1.60 40.52 -15.43
CA GLU A 42 -1.15 39.47 -16.35
C GLU A 42 -2.31 38.78 -17.07
N GLN A 43 -3.46 38.59 -16.40
CA GLN A 43 -4.67 38.02 -17.03
C GLN A 43 -5.32 38.91 -18.09
N LYS A 44 -5.04 40.22 -18.09
CA LYS A 44 -5.48 41.15 -19.15
C LYS A 44 -4.60 41.11 -20.40
N HIS A 45 -3.39 40.54 -20.34
CA HIS A 45 -2.48 40.50 -21.49
C HIS A 45 -2.57 39.20 -22.30
N GLU A 46 -3.13 38.13 -21.74
CA GLU A 46 -3.33 36.84 -22.44
C GLU A 46 -4.66 36.72 -23.19
N GLN A 47 -5.54 37.74 -23.15
CA GLN A 47 -6.88 37.65 -23.72
C GLN A 47 -6.97 38.01 -25.22
N ASP A 48 -5.87 38.39 -25.87
CA ASP A 48 -5.86 38.86 -27.27
C ASP A 48 -5.36 37.85 -28.33
N ASP A 49 -4.94 36.64 -27.95
CA ASP A 49 -4.54 35.60 -28.92
C ASP A 49 -5.45 34.36 -28.85
N LYS A 50 -6.57 34.40 -29.59
CA LYS A 50 -7.36 33.20 -29.93
C LYS A 50 -7.41 33.00 -31.44
N ILE A 51 -6.78 31.93 -31.91
CA ILE A 51 -6.98 31.36 -33.25
C ILE A 51 -7.97 30.18 -33.12
N ASP A 52 -9.03 30.23 -33.92
CA ASP A 52 -10.07 29.19 -34.04
C ASP A 52 -9.55 27.93 -34.73
N VAL A 53 -9.72 26.76 -34.09
CA VAL A 53 -9.78 25.46 -34.77
C VAL A 53 -11.01 24.72 -34.29
N LYS A 54 -11.92 24.40 -35.23
CA LYS A 54 -13.14 23.61 -35.00
C LYS A 54 -12.80 22.11 -35.04
N GLU A 55 -13.18 21.36 -34.01
CA GLU A 55 -13.26 19.89 -34.05
C GLU A 55 -14.66 19.39 -33.64
N ASN A 56 -15.02 18.23 -34.21
CA ASN A 56 -16.33 17.57 -34.25
C ASN A 56 -16.82 17.04 -32.88
N PRO A 57 -18.14 16.88 -32.65
CA PRO A 57 -18.71 16.71 -31.31
C PRO A 57 -19.09 15.27 -30.90
N ASP A 58 -18.47 14.22 -31.44
CA ASP A 58 -18.84 12.84 -31.10
C ASP A 58 -17.62 11.97 -30.82
N GLU A 59 -17.09 12.06 -29.59
CA GLU A 59 -16.36 11.02 -28.84
C GLU A 59 -15.90 11.65 -27.51
N VAL A 60 -16.54 11.30 -26.38
CA VAL A 60 -16.06 11.69 -25.04
C VAL A 60 -15.27 10.52 -24.46
N PRO A 61 -13.92 10.54 -24.49
CA PRO A 61 -13.13 9.66 -23.65
C PRO A 61 -13.10 10.24 -22.23
N VAL A 62 -13.34 9.39 -21.22
CA VAL A 62 -12.94 9.68 -19.83
C VAL A 62 -11.41 9.64 -19.78
N GLY A 63 -10.78 10.73 -20.21
CA GLY A 63 -9.32 10.90 -20.27
C GLY A 63 -8.87 11.93 -19.24
N GLY A 64 -7.96 11.54 -18.35
CA GLY A 64 -7.26 12.50 -17.51
C GLY A 64 -6.15 13.20 -18.30
N VAL A 65 -6.04 14.51 -18.17
CA VAL A 65 -4.95 15.30 -18.75
C VAL A 65 -3.79 15.30 -17.74
N VAL A 66 -2.59 15.02 -18.21
CA VAL A 66 -1.36 15.12 -17.42
C VAL A 66 -0.64 16.36 -17.89
N ASP A 67 -0.45 17.33 -16.99
CA ASP A 67 0.42 18.47 -17.25
C ASP A 67 1.88 18.06 -16.97
N LEU A 68 2.70 18.08 -18.02
CA LEU A 68 4.10 17.65 -17.97
C LEU A 68 5.01 18.67 -17.27
N GLU A 69 4.59 19.93 -17.12
CA GLU A 69 5.39 20.96 -16.45
C GLU A 69 5.18 20.96 -14.93
N THR A 70 3.97 20.64 -14.46
CA THR A 70 3.62 20.61 -13.03
C THR A 70 3.49 19.20 -12.44
N GLY A 71 3.55 18.13 -13.26
CA GLY A 71 3.38 16.74 -12.81
C GLY A 71 2.00 16.43 -12.21
N THR A 72 1.00 17.25 -12.49
CA THR A 72 -0.35 17.16 -11.95
C THR A 72 -1.21 16.29 -12.85
N ARG A 73 -2.07 15.45 -12.26
CA ARG A 73 -3.10 14.69 -13.00
C ARG A 73 -4.49 15.20 -12.65
N GLU A 74 -5.22 15.65 -13.67
CA GLU A 74 -6.60 16.07 -13.53
C GLU A 74 -7.55 14.89 -13.72
N ILE A 75 -8.49 14.69 -12.79
CA ILE A 75 -9.64 13.81 -12.99
C ILE A 75 -10.92 14.63 -12.94
N ASN A 76 -11.59 14.68 -14.10
CA ASN A 76 -12.94 15.22 -14.21
C ASN A 76 -13.94 14.15 -13.75
N LEU A 77 -14.64 14.41 -12.64
CA LEU A 77 -15.73 13.56 -12.16
C LEU A 77 -17.05 13.97 -12.84
N THR A 78 -17.99 13.04 -12.93
CA THR A 78 -19.36 13.32 -13.42
C THR A 78 -20.03 14.40 -12.56
N GLY A 79 -20.65 15.40 -13.19
CA GLY A 79 -21.33 16.51 -12.51
C GLY A 79 -20.53 17.81 -12.42
N GLY A 80 -19.38 17.93 -13.10
CA GLY A 80 -18.56 19.15 -13.12
C GLY A 80 -17.60 19.28 -11.93
N ASN A 81 -17.43 18.22 -11.14
CA ASN A 81 -16.49 18.17 -10.02
C ASN A 81 -15.07 17.88 -10.55
N ARG A 82 -14.09 18.64 -10.07
CA ARG A 82 -12.68 18.50 -10.44
C ARG A 82 -11.89 17.95 -9.27
N VAL A 83 -11.08 16.92 -9.53
CA VAL A 83 -10.10 16.40 -8.57
C VAL A 83 -8.71 16.70 -9.09
N LEU A 84 -7.99 17.55 -8.35
CA LEU A 84 -6.59 17.86 -8.63
C LEU A 84 -5.72 16.97 -7.75
N ILE A 85 -4.97 16.08 -8.38
CA ILE A 85 -4.09 15.13 -7.71
C ILE A 85 -2.68 15.72 -7.67
N HIS A 86 -2.09 15.89 -6.48
CA HIS A 86 -0.69 16.36 -6.36
C HIS A 86 0.29 15.35 -6.96
N GLN A 87 1.51 15.82 -7.26
CA GLN A 87 2.67 14.96 -7.50
C GLN A 87 2.85 13.93 -6.37
N GLU A 88 3.22 12.70 -6.76
CA GLU A 88 3.84 11.74 -5.83
C GLU A 88 5.08 12.46 -5.23
N PHE A 89 5.28 12.45 -3.90
CA PHE A 89 6.41 13.09 -3.16
C PHE A 89 6.32 14.57 -2.71
N ALA A 90 5.15 15.19 -2.60
CA ALA A 90 5.01 16.60 -2.20
C ALA A 90 5.50 17.00 -0.77
N TYR A 91 5.98 16.08 0.07
CA TYR A 91 6.38 16.36 1.45
C TYR A 91 7.65 15.62 1.86
N GLU A 92 8.45 16.25 2.70
CA GLU A 92 9.61 15.63 3.34
C GLU A 92 9.18 14.51 4.29
N SER A 93 9.97 13.43 4.32
CA SER A 93 9.73 12.34 5.26
C SER A 93 9.98 12.81 6.69
N ILE A 94 8.98 12.65 7.55
CA ILE A 94 9.11 12.99 8.97
C ILE A 94 9.82 11.90 9.77
N TYR A 95 10.02 10.71 9.18
CA TYR A 95 10.75 9.61 9.81
C TYR A 95 12.24 9.79 9.52
N PRO A 96 13.10 9.91 10.55
CA PRO A 96 14.52 9.98 10.32
C PRO A 96 15.07 8.65 9.80
N ILE A 97 16.10 8.72 8.96
CA ILE A 97 16.82 7.54 8.46
C ILE A 97 17.30 6.72 9.67
N GLY A 98 17.18 5.40 9.58
CA GLY A 98 17.52 4.48 10.67
C GLY A 98 16.36 4.13 11.60
N LYS A 99 15.15 4.66 11.36
CA LYS A 99 13.93 4.29 12.11
C LYS A 99 12.93 3.55 11.24
N SER A 100 12.23 2.57 11.81
CA SER A 100 11.16 1.85 11.12
C SER A 100 9.89 2.69 11.07
N PHE A 101 9.06 2.49 10.04
CA PHE A 101 7.72 3.07 10.00
C PHE A 101 6.82 2.58 11.14
N ASP A 102 7.17 1.50 11.84
CA ASP A 102 6.39 0.95 12.96
C ASP A 102 6.83 1.46 14.33
N GLU A 103 7.88 2.28 14.41
CA GLU A 103 8.31 2.89 15.65
C GLU A 103 7.28 3.93 16.14
N MET A 104 6.95 3.88 17.44
CA MET A 104 6.04 4.81 18.09
C MET A 104 6.83 5.92 18.77
N MET A 105 6.44 7.18 18.57
CA MET A 105 7.21 8.31 19.11
C MET A 105 7.16 8.37 20.64
N HIS A 106 5.97 8.26 21.26
CA HIS A 106 5.80 8.34 22.72
C HIS A 106 4.51 7.62 23.20
N GLY A 107 4.46 7.26 24.50
CA GLY A 107 3.25 6.87 25.26
C GLY A 107 3.16 5.40 25.70
N SER A 108 2.11 5.07 26.45
CA SER A 108 1.73 3.69 26.82
C SER A 108 0.21 3.60 26.82
N GLY A 109 -0.37 3.02 25.78
CA GLY A 109 -1.82 2.90 25.68
C GLY A 109 -2.25 1.97 24.55
N ASP A 110 -3.53 1.59 24.58
CA ASP A 110 -4.11 0.63 23.64
C ASP A 110 -4.61 1.26 22.34
N HIS A 111 -4.40 2.57 22.18
CA HIS A 111 -4.82 3.31 20.99
C HIS A 111 -3.65 4.10 20.40
N ILE A 112 -3.67 4.25 19.08
CA ILE A 112 -2.70 5.03 18.32
C ILE A 112 -3.43 6.25 17.79
N GLN A 113 -2.88 7.43 18.09
CA GLN A 113 -3.30 8.67 17.48
C GLN A 113 -2.42 8.93 16.25
N PHE A 114 -3.08 9.05 15.11
CA PHE A 114 -2.52 9.45 13.83
C PHE A 114 -2.79 10.93 13.64
N GLU A 115 -1.76 11.68 13.27
CA GLU A 115 -1.87 13.07 12.88
C GLU A 115 -1.44 13.18 11.42
N LEU A 116 -2.40 13.62 10.60
CA LEU A 116 -2.36 13.61 9.15
C LEU A 116 -2.30 15.06 8.69
N ASN A 117 -1.14 15.47 8.19
CA ASN A 117 -0.97 16.81 7.65
C ASN A 117 -1.81 16.99 6.39
N PHE A 118 -2.39 18.17 6.26
CA PHE A 118 -3.34 18.47 5.21
C PHE A 118 -2.69 18.58 3.82
N LYS A 119 -3.15 17.74 2.88
CA LYS A 119 -2.63 17.66 1.49
C LYS A 119 -3.56 18.28 0.42
N LEU A 120 -3.66 19.61 0.31
CA LEU A 120 -4.41 20.30 -0.77
C LEU A 120 -3.52 20.96 -1.81
N HIS A 121 -3.86 20.78 -3.08
CA HIS A 121 -3.12 21.38 -4.18
C HIS A 121 -3.39 22.88 -4.22
N LYS A 122 -2.35 23.70 -4.45
CA LYS A 122 -2.49 25.15 -4.49
C LYS A 122 -3.51 25.60 -5.54
N ASP A 123 -3.58 24.91 -6.67
CA ASP A 123 -4.56 25.24 -7.72
C ASP A 123 -5.98 24.83 -7.35
N GLY A 124 -6.15 23.80 -6.50
CA GLY A 124 -7.47 23.46 -5.95
C GLY A 124 -8.02 24.57 -5.06
N LEU A 125 -7.15 25.20 -4.28
CA LEU A 125 -7.52 26.37 -3.48
C LEU A 125 -7.87 27.58 -4.35
N LYS A 126 -7.19 27.78 -5.49
CA LYS A 126 -7.52 28.86 -6.45
C LYS A 126 -8.88 28.67 -7.12
N GLU A 127 -9.32 27.41 -7.30
CA GLU A 127 -10.62 27.09 -7.88
C GLU A 127 -11.77 27.07 -6.85
N ILE A 128 -11.47 27.06 -5.54
CA ILE A 128 -12.46 27.26 -4.48
C ILE A 128 -12.90 28.72 -4.47
N GLY A 129 -14.18 28.96 -4.73
CA GLY A 129 -14.75 30.32 -4.70
C GLY A 129 -16.17 30.41 -5.24
N LYS A 130 -16.66 29.38 -5.93
CA LYS A 130 -18.05 29.26 -6.37
C LYS A 130 -18.83 28.40 -5.37
N MET A 131 -20.10 28.76 -5.14
CA MET A 131 -21.03 27.93 -4.37
C MET A 131 -21.09 26.52 -4.95
N ASN A 132 -21.10 25.52 -4.06
CA ASN A 132 -21.06 24.09 -4.39
C ASN A 132 -19.77 23.59 -5.07
N SER A 133 -18.71 24.39 -5.17
CA SER A 133 -17.39 23.86 -5.51
C SER A 133 -16.93 22.85 -4.46
N VAL A 134 -16.31 21.78 -4.93
CA VAL A 134 -15.73 20.72 -4.09
C VAL A 134 -14.27 20.53 -4.46
N VAL A 135 -13.41 20.46 -3.45
CA VAL A 135 -12.02 20.02 -3.63
C VAL A 135 -11.75 18.82 -2.77
N GLN A 136 -11.06 17.84 -3.32
CA GLN A 136 -10.71 16.60 -2.65
C GLN A 136 -9.20 16.51 -2.44
N SER A 137 -8.81 15.87 -1.35
CA SER A 137 -7.41 15.56 -1.07
C SER A 137 -6.90 14.38 -1.88
N ASN A 138 -5.57 14.27 -1.98
CA ASN A 138 -4.96 12.98 -2.26
C ASN A 138 -5.32 11.94 -1.20
N PRO A 139 -5.23 10.63 -1.51
CA PRO A 139 -5.29 9.58 -0.52
C PRO A 139 -4.34 9.85 0.65
N MET A 140 -4.91 9.93 1.84
CA MET A 140 -4.22 9.88 3.12
C MET A 140 -4.33 8.47 3.66
N VAL A 141 -3.37 8.03 4.47
CA VAL A 141 -3.43 6.68 5.04
C VAL A 141 -3.19 6.74 6.54
N ILE A 142 -3.65 5.72 7.26
CA ILE A 142 -3.12 5.37 8.57
C ILE A 142 -2.41 4.04 8.41
N TYR A 143 -1.25 3.90 9.04
CA TYR A 143 -0.41 2.70 8.90
C TYR A 143 0.23 2.31 10.23
N HIS A 144 0.06 1.06 10.63
CA HIS A 144 0.85 0.44 11.67
C HIS A 144 0.83 -1.08 11.50
N ASP A 145 1.95 -1.72 11.85
CA ASP A 145 2.11 -3.18 11.93
C ASP A 145 1.59 -3.88 10.68
N TYR A 146 2.09 -3.40 9.53
CA TYR A 146 1.75 -3.91 8.19
C TYR A 146 0.30 -3.67 7.74
N VAL A 147 -0.58 -3.16 8.60
CA VAL A 147 -1.97 -2.82 8.27
C VAL A 147 -2.06 -1.35 7.87
N LEU A 148 -2.64 -1.11 6.69
CA LEU A 148 -2.86 0.22 6.13
C LEU A 148 -4.34 0.43 5.84
N TYR A 149 -4.86 1.62 6.14
CA TYR A 149 -6.21 2.02 5.73
C TYR A 149 -6.22 3.45 5.19
N GLY A 150 -6.89 3.68 4.06
CA GLY A 150 -6.92 4.97 3.39
C GLY A 150 -8.17 5.81 3.68
N TYR A 151 -7.97 7.12 3.64
CA TYR A 151 -8.99 8.17 3.67
C TYR A 151 -8.71 9.22 2.58
N TYR A 152 -9.70 10.03 2.23
CA TYR A 152 -9.50 11.36 1.65
C TYR A 152 -10.45 12.32 2.35
N TYR A 153 -10.13 13.62 2.33
CA TYR A 153 -11.10 14.63 2.76
C TYR A 153 -11.63 15.41 1.56
N SER A 154 -12.82 15.99 1.71
CA SER A 154 -13.40 16.95 0.79
C SER A 154 -13.75 18.24 1.51
N LEU A 155 -13.52 19.36 0.82
CA LEU A 155 -13.97 20.68 1.23
C LEU A 155 -15.09 21.13 0.29
N HIS A 156 -16.26 21.43 0.85
CA HIS A 156 -17.42 21.89 0.10
C HIS A 156 -17.74 23.34 0.45
N VAL A 157 -17.85 24.21 -0.55
CA VAL A 157 -18.34 25.59 -0.31
C VAL A 157 -19.82 25.54 0.04
N LYS A 158 -20.18 25.93 1.28
CA LYS A 158 -21.57 25.94 1.76
C LYS A 158 -22.17 27.33 1.81
N GLU A 159 -21.41 28.31 2.29
CA GLU A 159 -21.93 29.64 2.59
C GLU A 159 -20.93 30.75 2.24
N HIS A 160 -21.47 31.92 1.90
CA HIS A 160 -20.72 33.17 1.80
C HIS A 160 -21.30 34.15 2.82
N ILE A 161 -20.51 34.51 3.84
CA ILE A 161 -20.90 35.48 4.87
C ILE A 161 -19.85 36.58 4.90
N ASP A 162 -20.26 37.85 4.76
CA ASP A 162 -19.39 39.03 4.88
C ASP A 162 -18.08 38.94 4.05
N LYS A 163 -18.18 38.47 2.80
CA LYS A 163 -17.07 38.21 1.86
C LYS A 163 -16.14 37.04 2.22
N ASN A 164 -16.37 36.34 3.33
CA ASN A 164 -15.70 35.11 3.66
C ASN A 164 -16.45 33.90 3.07
N VAL A 165 -15.67 32.93 2.56
CA VAL A 165 -16.19 31.65 2.08
C VAL A 165 -16.10 30.65 3.23
N TYR A 166 -17.20 29.94 3.49
CA TYR A 166 -17.30 28.95 4.55
C TYR A 166 -17.45 27.55 3.96
N LEU A 167 -16.63 26.64 4.46
CA LEU A 167 -16.41 25.31 3.94
C LEU A 167 -16.94 24.25 4.90
N GLN A 168 -17.64 23.26 4.38
CA GLN A 168 -17.86 22.00 5.07
C GLN A 168 -16.67 21.09 4.82
N PHE A 169 -16.10 20.54 5.89
CA PHE A 169 -15.07 19.51 5.80
C PHE A 169 -15.70 18.14 6.03
N ASP A 170 -15.42 17.23 5.11
CA ASP A 170 -15.81 15.83 5.21
C ASP A 170 -14.59 14.92 5.05
N LEU A 171 -14.51 13.85 5.84
CA LEU A 171 -13.47 12.82 5.75
C LEU A 171 -14.11 11.48 5.36
N HIS A 172 -13.68 10.95 4.23
CA HIS A 172 -14.25 9.77 3.60
C HIS A 172 -13.27 8.61 3.62
N PRO A 173 -13.67 7.40 4.06
CA PRO A 173 -12.86 6.20 3.92
C PRO A 173 -12.78 5.75 2.46
N ILE A 174 -11.61 5.24 2.04
CA ILE A 174 -11.40 4.63 0.71
C ILE A 174 -10.95 3.17 0.76
N GLY A 175 -10.49 2.70 1.92
CA GLY A 175 -10.04 1.32 2.07
C GLY A 175 -8.55 1.09 1.82
N SER A 176 -8.16 -0.17 1.70
CA SER A 176 -6.77 -0.63 1.71
C SER A 176 -6.05 -0.54 0.36
N THR A 177 -6.80 -0.38 -0.73
CA THR A 177 -6.28 -0.37 -2.12
C THR A 177 -5.89 1.03 -2.59
N LEU A 178 -6.26 2.07 -1.84
CA LEU A 178 -6.02 3.49 -2.17
C LEU A 178 -6.56 3.90 -3.55
N SER A 179 -7.48 3.12 -4.10
CA SER A 179 -8.07 3.31 -5.41
C SER A 179 -9.57 3.11 -5.32
N GLN A 180 -10.32 4.07 -5.86
CA GLN A 180 -11.78 3.99 -5.97
C GLN A 180 -12.24 3.20 -7.21
N SER A 181 -11.33 2.64 -8.01
CA SER A 181 -11.72 1.99 -9.25
C SER A 181 -12.25 0.59 -8.99
N ASP A 182 -13.56 0.39 -9.16
CA ASP A 182 -14.20 -0.91 -9.40
C ASP A 182 -13.71 -1.48 -10.73
N LYS A 183 -12.44 -1.87 -10.80
CA LYS A 183 -11.91 -2.58 -11.96
C LYS A 183 -12.47 -3.99 -11.89
N SER A 184 -13.36 -4.30 -12.82
CA SER A 184 -13.77 -5.68 -13.09
C SER A 184 -12.53 -6.57 -13.14
N ILE A 185 -12.52 -7.65 -12.36
CA ILE A 185 -11.42 -8.62 -12.33
C ILE A 185 -11.16 -9.09 -13.76
N GLN A 186 -9.99 -8.74 -14.31
CA GLN A 186 -9.63 -9.16 -15.66
C GLN A 186 -9.52 -10.69 -15.72
N LYS A 187 -9.86 -11.27 -16.87
CA LYS A 187 -9.80 -12.72 -17.08
C LYS A 187 -8.39 -13.24 -16.81
N GLY A 188 -8.25 -14.15 -15.85
CA GLY A 188 -6.97 -14.72 -15.42
C GLY A 188 -6.38 -14.12 -14.14
N HIS A 189 -7.04 -13.14 -13.52
CA HIS A 189 -6.68 -12.62 -12.19
C HIS A 189 -7.43 -13.38 -11.08
N ALA A 190 -6.78 -13.56 -9.93
CA ALA A 190 -7.37 -14.17 -8.74
C ALA A 190 -8.28 -13.19 -7.96
N GLY A 191 -8.01 -11.89 -8.08
CA GLY A 191 -8.80 -10.85 -7.42
C GLY A 191 -8.17 -9.47 -7.54
N ASP A 192 -8.69 -8.52 -6.77
CA ASP A 192 -7.95 -7.30 -6.48
C ASP A 192 -6.89 -7.59 -5.40
N ASN A 193 -5.87 -6.74 -5.29
CA ASN A 193 -4.83 -6.91 -4.27
C ASN A 193 -5.26 -6.27 -2.93
N SER A 194 -6.54 -6.42 -2.57
CA SER A 194 -7.11 -5.91 -1.33
C SER A 194 -6.90 -6.91 -0.19
N ILE A 195 -6.67 -6.41 1.02
CA ILE A 195 -6.64 -7.28 2.20
C ILE A 195 -8.09 -7.72 2.46
N PRO A 196 -8.39 -9.02 2.46
CA PRO A 196 -9.76 -9.49 2.57
C PRO A 196 -10.36 -9.08 3.93
N ASN A 197 -11.66 -8.76 3.93
CA ASN A 197 -12.45 -8.43 5.12
C ASN A 197 -11.99 -7.19 5.91
N GLN A 198 -11.04 -6.41 5.40
CA GLN A 198 -10.62 -5.18 6.07
C GLN A 198 -11.70 -4.10 5.95
N LYS A 199 -12.30 -3.74 7.08
CA LYS A 199 -13.32 -2.68 7.20
C LYS A 199 -12.70 -1.38 7.67
N ALA A 200 -13.43 -0.27 7.56
CA ALA A 200 -13.01 1.00 8.15
C ALA A 200 -12.76 0.82 9.66
N PRO A 201 -11.64 1.34 10.20
CA PRO A 201 -11.38 1.28 11.63
C PRO A 201 -12.42 2.13 12.36
N GLN A 202 -12.81 1.66 13.54
CA GLN A 202 -13.54 2.50 14.49
C GLN A 202 -12.57 3.50 15.10
N THR A 203 -12.82 4.78 14.86
CA THR A 203 -12.05 5.87 15.43
C THR A 203 -12.71 6.38 16.72
N LYS A 204 -11.93 7.11 17.52
CA LYS A 204 -12.39 7.89 18.67
C LYS A 204 -11.70 9.26 18.64
N ASN A 205 -12.32 10.26 19.26
CA ASN A 205 -11.75 11.59 19.45
C ASN A 205 -11.22 12.18 18.12
N GLU A 206 -12.03 12.07 17.08
CA GLU A 206 -11.74 12.56 15.74
C GLU A 206 -11.79 14.07 15.76
N THR A 207 -10.66 14.70 15.47
CA THR A 207 -10.55 16.15 15.53
C THR A 207 -9.82 16.69 14.31
N LEU A 208 -10.30 17.84 13.85
CA LEU A 208 -9.69 18.64 12.80
C LEU A 208 -9.03 19.86 13.42
N GLU A 209 -7.78 20.13 13.06
CA GLU A 209 -7.05 21.32 13.49
C GLU A 209 -6.98 22.33 12.34
N VAL A 210 -7.43 23.55 12.61
CA VAL A 210 -7.42 24.66 11.65
C VAL A 210 -6.90 25.91 12.35
N GLY A 211 -5.66 26.31 12.05
CA GLY A 211 -4.91 27.24 12.91
C GLY A 211 -4.82 26.70 14.34
N HIS A 212 -4.99 27.56 15.34
CA HIS A 212 -4.97 27.15 16.75
C HIS A 212 -6.30 26.59 17.29
N ARG A 213 -7.26 26.24 16.43
CA ARG A 213 -8.60 25.77 16.84
C ARG A 213 -8.82 24.31 16.45
N MET A 214 -9.36 23.55 17.40
CA MET A 214 -9.76 22.16 17.23
C MET A 214 -11.27 22.08 17.00
N TYR A 215 -11.68 21.29 16.00
CA TYR A 215 -13.07 21.00 15.67
C TYR A 215 -13.33 19.51 15.82
N SER A 216 -14.50 19.14 16.34
CA SER A 216 -14.93 17.74 16.42
C SER A 216 -15.51 17.27 15.09
N LEU A 217 -15.21 16.04 14.72
CA LEU A 217 -15.81 15.37 13.56
C LEU A 217 -16.89 14.40 14.04
N LYS A 218 -18.10 14.49 13.49
CA LYS A 218 -19.19 13.55 13.75
C LYS A 218 -19.26 12.51 12.65
N GLN A 219 -19.43 11.25 13.04
CA GLN A 219 -19.66 10.18 12.09
C GLN A 219 -21.09 10.25 11.52
N ILE A 220 -21.20 10.35 10.19
CA ILE A 220 -22.46 10.33 9.44
C ILE A 220 -22.42 9.18 8.45
N GLY A 221 -23.11 8.08 8.79
CA GLY A 221 -23.05 6.85 8.01
C GLY A 221 -21.62 6.29 7.97
N MET A 222 -20.99 6.35 6.80
CA MET A 222 -19.63 5.83 6.56
C MET A 222 -18.55 6.93 6.52
N HIS A 223 -18.89 8.21 6.58
CA HIS A 223 -17.92 9.32 6.56
C HIS A 223 -17.99 10.13 7.86
N TYR A 224 -17.05 11.05 8.03
CA TYR A 224 -17.03 12.00 9.15
C TYR A 224 -17.24 13.40 8.61
N GLU A 225 -18.08 14.19 9.27
CA GLU A 225 -18.40 15.56 8.92
C GLU A 225 -17.97 16.49 10.07
N CYS A 226 -17.36 17.62 9.74
CA CYS A 226 -17.03 18.65 10.74
C CYS A 226 -18.30 19.35 11.23
N ASP A 227 -18.44 19.49 12.55
CA ASP A 227 -19.64 20.07 13.18
C ASP A 227 -19.86 21.56 12.90
N GLU A 228 -18.79 22.26 12.50
CA GLU A 228 -18.82 23.68 12.21
C GLU A 228 -18.26 23.94 10.81
N LEU A 229 -18.78 24.99 10.17
CA LEU A 229 -18.20 25.49 8.92
C LEU A 229 -16.86 26.18 9.19
N ILE A 230 -15.91 25.91 8.31
CA ILE A 230 -14.54 26.40 8.41
C ILE A 230 -14.36 27.57 7.44
N PRO A 231 -13.89 28.73 7.89
CA PRO A 231 -13.61 29.83 6.97
C PRO A 231 -12.41 29.47 6.08
N LEU A 232 -12.53 29.71 4.77
CA LEU A 232 -11.45 29.49 3.78
C LEU A 232 -10.17 30.26 4.11
N SER A 233 -10.29 31.40 4.79
CA SER A 233 -9.15 32.19 5.26
C SER A 233 -8.30 31.49 6.32
N LYS A 234 -8.80 30.40 6.92
CA LYS A 234 -8.02 29.54 7.81
C LYS A 234 -7.63 28.27 7.07
N ILE A 235 -6.33 28.02 7.03
CA ILE A 235 -5.78 26.82 6.42
C ILE A 235 -6.00 25.67 7.41
N VAL A 236 -6.59 24.57 6.91
CA VAL A 236 -6.65 23.32 7.65
C VAL A 236 -5.22 22.77 7.76
N GLU A 237 -4.78 22.46 8.97
CA GLU A 237 -3.38 22.08 9.23
C GLU A 237 -3.24 20.57 9.35
N SER A 238 -4.06 19.94 10.20
CA SER A 238 -3.97 18.51 10.46
C SER A 238 -5.33 17.86 10.78
N VAL A 239 -5.45 16.58 10.48
CA VAL A 239 -6.54 15.71 10.92
C VAL A 239 -5.98 14.71 11.91
N LYS A 240 -6.60 14.61 13.09
CA LYS A 240 -6.20 13.66 14.14
C LYS A 240 -7.24 12.56 14.28
N LEU A 241 -6.80 11.32 14.12
CA LEU A 241 -7.63 10.11 14.23
C LEU A 241 -7.05 9.20 15.30
N THR A 242 -7.86 8.76 16.26
CA THR A 242 -7.41 7.79 17.27
C THR A 242 -8.03 6.43 17.00
N VAL A 243 -7.21 5.40 16.81
CA VAL A 243 -7.66 4.03 16.46
C VAL A 243 -7.11 3.03 17.46
N ALA A 244 -7.89 2.02 17.82
CA ALA A 244 -7.42 0.93 18.68
C ALA A 244 -6.24 0.18 18.04
N LYS A 245 -5.19 -0.09 18.80
CA LYS A 245 -3.99 -0.79 18.33
C LYS A 245 -4.32 -2.17 17.76
N SER A 246 -5.29 -2.87 18.35
CA SER A 246 -5.76 -4.18 17.89
C SER A 246 -6.29 -4.20 16.46
N TYR A 247 -6.72 -3.05 15.90
CA TYR A 247 -7.13 -2.97 14.50
C TYR A 247 -5.97 -3.28 13.53
N PHE A 248 -4.74 -3.01 13.96
CA PHE A 248 -3.53 -3.16 13.15
C PHE A 248 -2.89 -4.54 13.28
N ASP A 249 -3.55 -5.50 13.94
CA ASP A 249 -3.09 -6.87 13.93
C ASP A 249 -3.29 -7.47 12.52
N ILE A 250 -2.21 -7.61 11.76
CA ILE A 250 -2.24 -8.17 10.41
C ILE A 250 -2.83 -9.59 10.40
N PHE A 251 -2.69 -10.35 11.48
CA PHE A 251 -3.17 -11.73 11.61
C PHE A 251 -4.69 -11.83 11.76
N GLU A 252 -5.39 -10.74 12.10
CA GLU A 252 -6.86 -10.71 12.09
C GLU A 252 -7.43 -10.73 10.66
N TYR A 253 -6.62 -10.32 9.67
CA TYR A 253 -6.99 -10.35 8.25
C TYR A 253 -6.49 -11.59 7.52
N TYR A 254 -5.83 -12.50 8.25
CA TYR A 254 -5.44 -13.80 7.74
C TYR A 254 -6.61 -14.78 7.77
N VAL A 255 -6.91 -15.38 6.61
CA VAL A 255 -7.54 -16.71 6.64
C VAL A 255 -6.44 -17.69 6.98
N LYS A 256 -6.34 -18.08 8.25
CA LYS A 256 -5.37 -19.11 8.66
C LYS A 256 -5.60 -20.36 7.83
N PRO A 257 -4.59 -20.84 7.09
CA PRO A 257 -4.77 -22.04 6.29
C PRO A 257 -5.02 -23.23 7.20
N LYS A 258 -5.70 -24.25 6.67
CA LYS A 258 -5.81 -25.52 7.37
C LYS A 258 -4.40 -26.10 7.52
N PRO A 259 -4.06 -26.68 8.69
CA PRO A 259 -2.80 -27.37 8.84
C PRO A 259 -2.69 -28.48 7.79
N ASN A 260 -1.48 -28.67 7.28
CA ASN A 260 -1.19 -29.75 6.35
C ASN A 260 -1.68 -31.08 6.94
N PRO A 261 -2.42 -31.89 6.17
CA PRO A 261 -2.90 -33.16 6.67
C PRO A 261 -1.74 -34.10 6.96
N SER A 262 -1.93 -35.00 7.94
CA SER A 262 -0.94 -36.03 8.24
C SER A 262 -0.78 -36.96 7.03
N ILE A 263 0.46 -37.09 6.56
CA ILE A 263 0.80 -37.96 5.44
C ILE A 263 0.76 -39.40 5.91
N ALA A 264 -0.03 -40.25 5.24
CA ALA A 264 0.02 -41.68 5.50
C ALA A 264 1.46 -42.21 5.28
N PRO A 265 2.03 -43.01 6.21
CA PRO A 265 3.42 -43.47 6.11
C PRO A 265 3.75 -44.15 4.77
N ALA A 266 2.78 -44.88 4.20
CA ALA A 266 2.91 -45.50 2.89
C ALA A 266 3.08 -44.48 1.75
N ASN A 267 2.34 -43.37 1.80
CA ASN A 267 2.47 -42.30 0.80
C ASN A 267 3.78 -41.53 0.96
N ALA A 268 4.24 -41.31 2.20
CA ALA A 268 5.52 -40.67 2.46
C ALA A 268 6.70 -41.51 1.92
N ALA A 269 6.71 -42.82 2.23
CA ALA A 269 7.73 -43.74 1.72
C ALA A 269 7.71 -43.83 0.19
N ALA A 270 6.51 -43.92 -0.41
CA ALA A 270 6.38 -43.93 -1.87
C ALA A 270 6.89 -42.63 -2.49
N LEU A 271 6.55 -41.48 -1.91
CA LEU A 271 7.02 -40.18 -2.39
C LEU A 271 8.55 -40.08 -2.33
N GLU A 272 9.18 -40.52 -1.24
CA GLU A 272 10.64 -40.54 -1.11
C GLU A 272 11.31 -41.38 -2.19
N THR A 273 10.79 -42.60 -2.44
CA THR A 273 11.27 -43.48 -3.54
C THR A 273 11.07 -42.84 -4.92
N ILE A 274 9.97 -42.12 -5.12
CA ILE A 274 9.70 -41.44 -6.40
C ILE A 274 10.69 -40.31 -6.63
N LEU A 275 10.94 -39.50 -5.60
CA LEU A 275 11.81 -38.33 -5.69
C LEU A 275 13.29 -38.72 -5.85
N SER A 276 13.70 -39.92 -5.41
CA SER A 276 15.02 -40.49 -5.70
C SER A 276 15.15 -41.06 -7.13
N GLY A 277 14.06 -41.08 -7.90
CA GLY A 277 14.02 -41.67 -9.26
C GLY A 277 13.86 -43.18 -9.28
N GLU A 278 13.57 -43.79 -8.12
CA GLU A 278 13.34 -45.23 -7.99
C GLU A 278 11.87 -45.60 -8.22
N LYS A 279 11.59 -46.91 -8.30
CA LYS A 279 10.25 -47.46 -8.55
C LYS A 279 9.57 -47.80 -7.23
N PRO A 280 8.53 -47.08 -6.80
CA PRO A 280 7.78 -47.46 -5.61
C PRO A 280 6.94 -48.71 -5.88
N ASN A 281 6.61 -49.46 -4.84
CA ASN A 281 5.80 -50.67 -4.98
C ASN A 281 4.40 -50.35 -5.52
N GLY A 282 4.01 -51.01 -6.62
CA GLY A 282 2.67 -50.86 -7.21
C GLY A 282 2.51 -49.69 -8.19
N TRP A 283 3.61 -49.07 -8.64
CA TRP A 283 3.59 -48.06 -9.70
C TRP A 283 2.93 -48.59 -10.98
N ASP A 284 2.16 -47.73 -11.65
CA ASP A 284 1.38 -48.05 -12.85
C ASP A 284 1.40 -46.91 -13.90
N LEU A 285 2.11 -45.80 -13.61
CA LEU A 285 2.27 -44.66 -14.50
C LEU A 285 3.71 -44.16 -14.48
N VAL A 286 4.22 -43.75 -15.64
CA VAL A 286 5.53 -43.08 -15.77
C VAL A 286 5.31 -41.66 -16.23
N LEU A 287 5.83 -40.70 -15.49
CA LEU A 287 5.89 -39.29 -15.88
C LEU A 287 7.32 -38.99 -16.36
N THR A 288 7.43 -38.34 -17.51
CA THR A 288 8.70 -37.99 -18.14
C THR A 288 8.89 -36.48 -18.13
N VAL A 289 10.09 -36.00 -17.77
CA VAL A 289 10.39 -34.57 -17.56
C VAL A 289 11.58 -34.12 -18.37
N GLY A 290 11.45 -33.00 -19.09
CA GLY A 290 12.54 -32.33 -19.78
C GLY A 290 12.77 -32.82 -21.21
N GLU A 291 13.44 -31.98 -22.00
CA GLU A 291 13.90 -32.30 -23.35
C GLU A 291 15.40 -32.67 -23.33
N GLY A 292 15.79 -33.74 -24.03
CA GLY A 292 17.17 -34.19 -24.14
C GLY A 292 17.57 -35.30 -23.16
N HIS A 293 17.70 -34.98 -21.87
CA HIS A 293 17.99 -35.95 -20.80
C HIS A 293 16.77 -36.13 -19.90
N PRO A 294 15.76 -36.92 -20.34
CA PRO A 294 14.51 -37.02 -19.64
C PRO A 294 14.68 -37.66 -18.26
N GLN A 295 14.14 -37.01 -17.24
CA GLN A 295 13.98 -37.61 -15.92
C GLN A 295 12.67 -38.40 -15.88
N PHE A 296 12.68 -39.57 -15.24
CA PHE A 296 11.52 -40.43 -15.12
C PHE A 296 11.05 -40.50 -13.67
N PHE A 297 9.75 -40.34 -13.47
CA PHE A 297 9.09 -40.50 -12.18
C PHE A 297 8.05 -41.61 -12.27
N TYR A 298 8.21 -42.67 -11.47
CA TYR A 298 7.33 -43.83 -11.46
C TYR A 298 6.24 -43.65 -10.41
N VAL A 299 5.01 -43.33 -10.83
CA VAL A 299 3.94 -42.89 -9.92
C VAL A 299 2.72 -43.83 -9.97
N HIS A 300 1.80 -43.61 -9.04
CA HIS A 300 0.51 -44.29 -8.96
C HIS A 300 -0.59 -43.43 -9.61
N ALA A 301 -1.09 -43.83 -10.78
CA ALA A 301 -2.14 -43.15 -11.54
C ALA A 301 -3.36 -42.84 -10.67
N LYS A 302 -3.74 -43.77 -9.78
CA LYS A 302 -4.87 -43.58 -8.86
C LYS A 302 -4.68 -42.41 -7.90
N ILE A 303 -3.46 -42.20 -7.38
CA ILE A 303 -3.15 -41.08 -6.46
C ILE A 303 -3.21 -39.76 -7.22
N ILE A 304 -2.64 -39.72 -8.44
CA ILE A 304 -2.66 -38.55 -9.31
C ILE A 304 -4.09 -38.18 -9.71
N ALA A 305 -4.89 -39.15 -10.16
CA ALA A 305 -6.30 -38.96 -10.51
C ALA A 305 -7.12 -38.44 -9.33
N HIS A 306 -6.89 -38.97 -8.13
CA HIS A 306 -7.60 -38.52 -6.93
C HIS A 306 -7.20 -37.11 -6.48
N ALA A 307 -6.11 -36.54 -7.02
CA ALA A 307 -5.71 -35.20 -6.65
C ALA A 307 -6.52 -34.11 -7.33
N SER A 308 -6.96 -34.32 -8.57
CA SER A 308 -7.69 -33.32 -9.35
C SER A 308 -8.62 -33.99 -10.35
N THR A 309 -9.83 -33.46 -10.50
CA THR A 309 -10.79 -33.88 -11.54
C THR A 309 -10.21 -33.73 -12.94
N ALA A 310 -9.41 -32.68 -13.20
CA ALA A 310 -8.74 -32.50 -14.48
C ALA A 310 -7.76 -33.65 -14.75
N LEU A 311 -6.95 -34.04 -13.75
CA LEU A 311 -6.03 -35.17 -13.86
C LEU A 311 -6.76 -36.50 -14.05
N GLU A 312 -7.88 -36.73 -13.35
CA GLU A 312 -8.72 -37.92 -13.51
C GLU A 312 -9.23 -38.05 -14.95
N VAL A 313 -9.75 -36.95 -15.52
CA VAL A 313 -10.24 -36.91 -16.91
C VAL A 313 -9.09 -37.15 -17.89
N MET A 314 -7.94 -36.50 -17.69
CA MET A 314 -6.77 -36.67 -18.57
C MET A 314 -6.27 -38.11 -18.61
N LEU A 315 -6.18 -38.76 -17.44
CA LEU A 315 -5.74 -40.15 -17.33
C LEU A 315 -6.73 -41.12 -17.98
N ARG A 316 -8.04 -40.85 -17.90
CA ARG A 316 -9.09 -41.68 -18.53
C ARG A 316 -9.19 -41.51 -20.04
N THR A 317 -8.88 -40.32 -20.56
CA THR A 317 -9.07 -39.98 -21.98
C THR A 317 -7.83 -40.26 -22.84
N HIS A 318 -6.73 -40.74 -22.24
CA HIS A 318 -5.45 -41.00 -22.92
C HIS A 318 -4.90 -39.79 -23.71
N HIS A 319 -5.32 -38.57 -23.39
CA HIS A 319 -4.69 -37.37 -23.94
C HIS A 319 -3.23 -37.31 -23.50
N SER A 320 -2.36 -36.77 -24.36
CA SER A 320 -0.94 -36.61 -24.06
C SER A 320 -0.78 -35.78 -22.79
N LEU A 321 -0.49 -36.46 -21.68
CA LEU A 321 0.01 -35.81 -20.48
C LEU A 321 1.35 -35.09 -20.75
N GLY A 322 1.97 -35.26 -21.92
CA GLY A 322 3.34 -34.83 -22.27
C GLY A 322 3.71 -33.43 -21.77
N ASP A 323 3.02 -32.39 -22.21
CA ASP A 323 3.35 -31.01 -21.82
C ASP A 323 3.04 -30.73 -20.34
N PHE A 324 2.03 -31.40 -19.78
CA PHE A 324 1.55 -31.21 -18.41
C PHE A 324 2.38 -31.96 -17.37
N ALA A 325 2.77 -33.20 -17.67
CA ALA A 325 3.67 -34.01 -16.89
C ALA A 325 5.01 -33.29 -16.81
N MET A 326 5.59 -32.87 -17.95
CA MET A 326 6.86 -32.14 -17.98
C MET A 326 6.88 -30.88 -17.08
N MET A 327 5.79 -30.12 -17.02
CA MET A 327 5.71 -28.94 -16.14
C MET A 327 5.41 -29.30 -14.67
N ALA A 328 4.58 -30.31 -14.42
CA ALA A 328 4.23 -30.75 -13.06
C ALA A 328 5.37 -31.48 -12.35
N THR A 329 6.25 -32.16 -13.08
CA THR A 329 7.34 -32.96 -12.52
C THR A 329 8.70 -32.27 -12.57
N GLY A 330 8.86 -31.20 -13.36
CA GLY A 330 9.98 -30.25 -13.17
C GLY A 330 9.93 -29.53 -11.82
N GLU A 331 8.76 -29.58 -11.19
CA GLU A 331 8.49 -29.06 -9.85
C GLU A 331 8.06 -30.22 -8.94
N GLN A 332 9.03 -30.98 -8.41
CA GLN A 332 8.86 -32.09 -7.45
C GLN A 332 7.84 -31.79 -6.30
N ARG A 333 7.60 -30.50 -6.03
CA ARG A 333 6.60 -29.95 -5.12
C ARG A 333 5.16 -30.37 -5.45
N LEU A 334 4.81 -30.51 -6.73
CA LEU A 334 3.46 -30.97 -7.11
C LEU A 334 3.26 -32.47 -6.88
N LEU A 335 4.30 -33.28 -7.12
CA LEU A 335 4.29 -34.69 -6.71
C LEU A 335 4.12 -34.79 -5.19
N THR A 336 4.80 -33.91 -4.45
CA THR A 336 4.62 -33.85 -3.00
C THR A 336 3.16 -33.58 -2.67
N TYR A 337 2.53 -32.56 -3.25
CA TYR A 337 1.11 -32.28 -3.03
C TYR A 337 0.21 -33.48 -3.40
N PHE A 338 0.44 -34.17 -4.51
CA PHE A 338 -0.42 -35.30 -4.89
C PHE A 338 -0.43 -36.43 -3.85
N TYR A 339 0.73 -36.73 -3.26
CA TYR A 339 0.90 -37.83 -2.30
C TYR A 339 0.58 -37.44 -0.86
N SER A 340 0.89 -36.19 -0.49
CA SER A 340 0.82 -35.72 0.89
C SER A 340 -0.30 -34.73 1.15
N LYS A 341 -0.82 -34.08 0.11
CA LYS A 341 -1.63 -32.85 0.19
C LYS A 341 -0.93 -31.71 0.93
N CYS A 342 0.38 -31.82 1.20
CA CYS A 342 1.19 -30.71 1.69
C CYS A 342 1.44 -29.73 0.56
N ILE A 343 1.21 -28.45 0.85
CA ILE A 343 1.53 -27.36 -0.06
C ILE A 343 2.93 -26.86 0.28
N ILE A 344 3.80 -26.84 -0.73
CA ILE A 344 5.18 -26.36 -0.61
C ILE A 344 5.30 -25.09 -1.43
N LEU A 345 5.97 -24.09 -0.86
CA LEU A 345 6.26 -22.85 -1.56
C LEU A 345 7.20 -23.13 -2.75
N PRO A 346 6.86 -22.67 -3.97
CA PRO A 346 7.78 -22.74 -5.09
C PRO A 346 8.99 -21.81 -4.87
N PRO A 347 10.12 -22.02 -5.57
CA PRO A 347 11.19 -21.05 -5.63
C PRO A 347 10.65 -19.74 -6.21
N PHE A 348 11.29 -18.62 -5.87
CA PHE A 348 10.79 -17.29 -6.22
C PHE A 348 10.57 -17.08 -7.72
N ASP A 349 11.38 -17.72 -8.57
CA ASP A 349 11.33 -17.65 -10.02
C ASP A 349 10.29 -18.59 -10.67
N ALA A 350 9.67 -19.46 -9.88
CA ALA A 350 8.74 -20.48 -10.36
C ALA A 350 7.26 -20.19 -10.04
N PHE A 351 6.95 -19.15 -9.25
CA PHE A 351 5.57 -18.81 -8.85
C PHE A 351 4.61 -18.69 -10.04
N ALA A 352 5.02 -18.00 -11.11
CA ALA A 352 4.19 -17.85 -12.31
C ALA A 352 3.93 -19.19 -13.01
N ARG A 353 4.92 -20.08 -13.05
CA ARG A 353 4.82 -21.40 -13.69
C ARG A 353 3.92 -22.31 -12.86
N VAL A 354 4.18 -22.42 -11.55
CA VAL A 354 3.40 -23.27 -10.64
C VAL A 354 1.98 -22.74 -10.48
N GLY A 355 1.79 -21.43 -10.29
CA GLY A 355 0.46 -20.83 -10.13
C GLY A 355 -0.45 -21.03 -11.35
N ARG A 356 0.09 -20.91 -12.58
CA ARG A 356 -0.67 -21.22 -13.81
C ARG A 356 -1.07 -22.68 -13.88
N LEU A 357 -0.18 -23.59 -13.49
CA LEU A 357 -0.47 -25.02 -13.47
C LEU A 357 -1.52 -25.36 -12.42
N LEU A 358 -1.42 -24.82 -11.20
CA LEU A 358 -2.46 -24.96 -10.18
C LEU A 358 -3.82 -24.46 -10.69
N SER A 359 -3.83 -23.31 -11.35
CA SER A 359 -5.04 -22.70 -11.90
C SER A 359 -5.73 -23.54 -12.98
N PHE A 360 -4.97 -24.41 -13.64
CA PHE A 360 -5.50 -25.34 -14.64
C PHE A 360 -5.98 -26.65 -14.01
N LEU A 361 -5.26 -27.15 -13.01
CA LEU A 361 -5.51 -28.47 -12.41
C LEU A 361 -6.68 -28.43 -11.41
N PHE A 362 -6.84 -27.34 -10.69
CA PHE A 362 -7.73 -27.29 -9.54
C PHE A 362 -8.89 -26.34 -9.76
N ASP A 363 -9.99 -26.55 -9.04
CA ASP A 363 -11.06 -25.57 -9.01
C ASP A 363 -10.68 -24.34 -8.17
N ARG A 364 -11.51 -23.30 -8.23
CA ARG A 364 -11.25 -22.03 -7.54
C ARG A 364 -11.08 -22.20 -6.03
N ASN A 365 -11.89 -23.05 -5.38
CA ASN A 365 -11.84 -23.21 -3.93
C ASN A 365 -10.51 -23.83 -3.49
N GLN A 366 -10.02 -24.81 -4.26
CA GLN A 366 -8.72 -25.43 -4.01
C GLN A 366 -7.57 -24.46 -4.28
N ILE A 367 -7.64 -23.67 -5.37
CA ILE A 367 -6.63 -22.65 -5.70
C ILE A 367 -6.53 -21.60 -4.59
N ASP A 368 -7.67 -21.14 -4.07
CA ASP A 368 -7.70 -20.16 -2.97
C ASP A 368 -7.02 -20.73 -1.71
N GLU A 369 -7.17 -22.04 -1.44
CA GLU A 369 -6.47 -22.73 -0.34
C GLU A 369 -4.94 -22.82 -0.56
N PHE A 370 -4.49 -23.02 -1.81
CA PHE A 370 -3.07 -22.95 -2.16
C PHE A 370 -2.48 -21.57 -1.87
N PHE A 371 -3.14 -20.51 -2.33
CA PHE A 371 -2.62 -19.17 -2.15
C PHE A 371 -2.70 -18.69 -0.69
N ALA A 372 -3.71 -19.12 0.07
CA ALA A 372 -3.76 -18.88 1.51
C ALA A 372 -2.56 -19.53 2.24
N GLN A 373 -2.19 -20.76 1.87
CA GLN A 373 -1.01 -21.44 2.44
C GLN A 373 0.30 -20.77 2.02
N TRP A 374 0.46 -20.41 0.75
CA TRP A 374 1.65 -19.69 0.29
C TRP A 374 1.82 -18.35 1.00
N GLN A 375 0.72 -17.61 1.17
CA GLN A 375 0.73 -16.34 1.88
C GLN A 375 1.18 -16.49 3.34
N ASP A 376 0.67 -17.50 4.05
CA ASP A 376 1.08 -17.80 5.43
C ASP A 376 2.57 -18.14 5.54
N ILE A 377 3.08 -19.01 4.66
CA ILE A 377 4.51 -19.37 4.64
C ILE A 377 5.36 -18.12 4.40
N VAL A 378 5.03 -17.33 3.36
CA VAL A 378 5.80 -16.13 2.99
C VAL A 378 5.82 -15.10 4.12
N VAL A 379 4.68 -14.86 4.78
CA VAL A 379 4.65 -13.88 5.88
C VAL A 379 5.36 -14.38 7.11
N ASN A 380 5.25 -15.66 7.45
CA ASN A 380 6.05 -16.23 8.53
C ASN A 380 7.56 -16.13 8.23
N GLU A 381 7.99 -16.38 7.00
CA GLU A 381 9.40 -16.24 6.60
C GLU A 381 9.89 -14.79 6.68
N ILE A 382 9.09 -13.83 6.18
CA ILE A 382 9.44 -12.40 6.23
C ILE A 382 9.47 -11.87 7.67
N LEU A 383 8.52 -12.25 8.52
CA LEU A 383 8.45 -11.74 9.89
C LEU A 383 9.53 -12.33 10.80
N ASN A 384 9.97 -13.57 10.54
CA ASN A 384 10.97 -14.26 11.37
C ASN A 384 12.42 -14.10 10.89
N ALA A 385 12.71 -13.45 9.76
CA ALA A 385 14.08 -13.35 9.29
C ALA A 385 14.93 -12.38 10.17
N GLU A 386 16.07 -12.88 10.69
CA GLU A 386 16.80 -12.27 11.82
C GLU A 386 18.03 -11.40 11.46
N SER A 387 18.43 -11.25 10.18
CA SER A 387 19.66 -10.48 9.81
C SER A 387 19.55 -9.62 8.56
N THR A 388 19.97 -8.35 8.60
CA THR A 388 19.69 -7.32 7.56
C THR A 388 20.06 -7.68 6.12
N ARG A 389 21.21 -8.32 5.87
CA ARG A 389 21.65 -8.65 4.50
C ARG A 389 20.95 -9.89 3.93
N SER A 390 20.74 -10.94 4.74
CA SER A 390 19.90 -12.07 4.32
C SER A 390 18.42 -11.68 4.21
N TYR A 391 18.02 -10.65 4.95
CA TYR A 391 16.65 -10.16 5.03
C TYR A 391 16.17 -9.47 3.76
N LEU A 392 17.02 -8.61 3.16
CA LEU A 392 16.70 -7.97 1.89
C LEU A 392 16.50 -9.00 0.77
N GLU A 393 17.35 -10.03 0.72
CA GLU A 393 17.27 -11.09 -0.29
C GLU A 393 15.96 -11.86 -0.17
N VAL A 394 15.62 -12.30 1.05
CA VAL A 394 14.35 -13.00 1.34
C VAL A 394 13.15 -12.14 0.92
N VAL A 395 13.12 -10.85 1.30
CA VAL A 395 12.01 -9.96 0.94
C VAL A 395 11.89 -9.75 -0.56
N ILE A 396 13.01 -9.53 -1.27
CA ILE A 396 13.02 -9.31 -2.72
C ILE A 396 12.60 -10.58 -3.47
N GLU A 397 13.11 -11.74 -3.08
CA GLU A 397 12.74 -13.02 -3.69
C GLU A 397 11.25 -13.31 -3.49
N HIS A 398 10.71 -13.14 -2.28
CA HIS A 398 9.27 -13.25 -2.07
C HIS A 398 8.48 -12.22 -2.89
N LEU A 399 8.94 -10.97 -3.01
CA LEU A 399 8.28 -9.97 -3.85
C LEU A 399 8.29 -10.36 -5.33
N ILE A 400 9.40 -10.89 -5.86
CA ILE A 400 9.45 -11.41 -7.23
C ILE A 400 8.41 -12.53 -7.39
N GLY A 401 8.35 -13.47 -6.44
CA GLY A 401 7.38 -14.55 -6.45
C GLY A 401 5.93 -14.06 -6.38
N ILE A 402 5.65 -13.11 -5.48
CA ILE A 402 4.33 -12.50 -5.30
C ILE A 402 3.86 -11.77 -6.56
N TYR A 403 4.72 -10.97 -7.19
CA TYR A 403 4.36 -10.23 -8.40
C TYR A 403 4.30 -11.12 -9.65
N SER A 404 4.92 -12.30 -9.59
CA SER A 404 4.84 -13.33 -10.63
C SER A 404 3.61 -14.22 -10.49
N ALA A 405 3.02 -14.32 -9.30
CA ALA A 405 1.80 -15.09 -9.06
C ALA A 405 0.58 -14.46 -9.77
N PRO A 406 -0.51 -15.23 -10.01
CA PRO A 406 -1.75 -14.67 -10.52
C PRO A 406 -2.20 -13.45 -9.70
N TYR A 407 -2.50 -12.34 -10.38
CA TYR A 407 -2.75 -11.06 -9.72
C TYR A 407 -3.87 -11.16 -8.69
N GLY A 408 -3.63 -10.66 -7.47
CA GLY A 408 -4.57 -10.72 -6.35
C GLY A 408 -4.50 -12.00 -5.52
N ALA A 409 -3.60 -12.95 -5.83
CA ALA A 409 -3.51 -14.23 -5.11
C ALA A 409 -3.04 -14.10 -3.65
N MET A 410 -2.11 -13.19 -3.35
CA MET A 410 -1.47 -13.10 -2.03
C MET A 410 -1.40 -11.64 -1.52
N PRO A 411 -2.56 -10.99 -1.29
CA PRO A 411 -2.62 -9.57 -0.98
C PRO A 411 -1.98 -9.21 0.37
N VAL A 412 -2.06 -10.07 1.38
CA VAL A 412 -1.49 -9.85 2.71
C VAL A 412 0.03 -10.03 2.67
N ALA A 413 0.53 -11.08 2.01
CA ALA A 413 1.97 -11.25 1.82
C ALA A 413 2.57 -10.10 1.03
N LYS A 414 1.88 -9.65 -0.03
CA LYS A 414 2.28 -8.45 -0.77
C LYS A 414 2.37 -7.23 0.14
N ARG A 415 1.36 -7.02 1.01
CA ARG A 415 1.37 -5.89 1.94
C ARG A 415 2.59 -5.96 2.85
N VAL A 416 2.75 -7.06 3.59
CA VAL A 416 3.85 -7.28 4.54
C VAL A 416 5.21 -7.11 3.85
N ALA A 417 5.39 -7.70 2.67
CA ALA A 417 6.65 -7.63 1.96
C ALA A 417 6.98 -6.22 1.45
N VAL A 418 6.00 -5.49 0.89
CA VAL A 418 6.19 -4.10 0.42
C VAL A 418 6.48 -3.16 1.59
N THR A 419 5.68 -3.24 2.65
CA THR A 419 5.86 -2.41 3.87
C THR A 419 7.21 -2.69 4.50
N LYS A 420 7.63 -3.96 4.51
CA LYS A 420 8.92 -4.34 5.07
C LYS A 420 10.07 -3.83 4.23
N LEU A 421 10.00 -3.96 2.91
CA LEU A 421 11.01 -3.39 2.02
C LEU A 421 11.12 -1.88 2.18
N ALA A 422 9.98 -1.18 2.30
CA ALA A 422 9.97 0.25 2.60
C ALA A 422 10.69 0.58 3.91
N SER A 423 10.45 -0.19 4.98
CA SER A 423 11.16 -0.03 6.26
C SER A 423 12.66 -0.31 6.13
N ILE A 424 13.08 -1.33 5.36
CA ILE A 424 14.51 -1.59 5.09
C ILE A 424 15.15 -0.38 4.42
N ILE A 425 14.48 0.20 3.41
CA ILE A 425 14.96 1.38 2.70
C ILE A 425 15.11 2.54 3.68
N GLN A 426 14.07 2.86 4.44
CA GLN A 426 14.10 3.91 5.47
C GLN A 426 15.22 3.70 6.51
N MET A 427 15.47 2.45 6.92
CA MET A 427 16.44 2.14 7.96
C MET A 427 17.89 2.10 7.46
N HIS A 428 18.14 1.73 6.20
CA HIS A 428 19.49 1.38 5.73
C HIS A 428 19.96 2.10 4.47
N TYR A 429 19.04 2.54 3.62
CA TYR A 429 19.36 3.10 2.30
C TYR A 429 18.90 4.56 2.14
N GLY A 430 17.96 5.03 2.97
CA GLY A 430 17.33 6.36 2.83
C GLY A 430 16.43 6.50 1.59
N THR A 431 16.84 6.01 0.43
CA THR A 431 16.13 6.14 -0.86
C THR A 431 16.13 4.83 -1.65
N VAL A 432 15.17 4.71 -2.57
CA VAL A 432 15.07 3.56 -3.49
C VAL A 432 16.25 3.50 -4.46
N ASP A 433 16.80 4.64 -4.88
CA ASP A 433 17.93 4.68 -5.81
C ASP A 433 19.22 4.12 -5.20
N GLU A 434 19.42 4.28 -3.89
CA GLU A 434 20.55 3.67 -3.18
C GLU A 434 20.42 2.14 -3.13
N LEU A 435 19.20 1.62 -3.00
CA LEU A 435 18.93 0.18 -3.01
C LEU A 435 19.19 -0.46 -4.38
N LYS A 436 18.94 0.24 -5.50
CA LYS A 436 19.05 -0.33 -6.87
C LYS A 436 20.40 -0.99 -7.15
N LYS A 437 21.49 -0.46 -6.58
CA LYS A 437 22.85 -1.03 -6.73
C LYS A 437 22.94 -2.46 -6.21
N ASP A 438 22.27 -2.75 -5.09
CA ASP A 438 22.26 -4.08 -4.48
C ASP A 438 21.31 -5.06 -5.19
N LEU A 439 20.41 -4.54 -6.04
CA LEU A 439 19.45 -5.32 -6.82
C LEU A 439 19.99 -5.75 -8.19
N GLU A 440 21.20 -5.34 -8.59
CA GLU A 440 21.78 -5.67 -9.90
C GLU A 440 21.86 -7.18 -10.17
N LYS A 441 22.01 -7.99 -9.11
CA LYS A 441 21.99 -9.46 -9.21
C LYS A 441 20.64 -10.04 -9.66
N TYR A 442 19.56 -9.26 -9.58
CA TYR A 442 18.21 -9.64 -10.02
C TYR A 442 17.82 -8.95 -11.35
N LYS A 443 18.77 -8.42 -12.12
CA LYS A 443 18.51 -7.71 -13.39
C LYS A 443 17.64 -8.47 -14.40
N ASP A 444 17.71 -9.81 -14.39
CA ASP A 444 16.89 -10.67 -15.26
C ASP A 444 15.38 -10.58 -14.93
N TYR A 445 15.05 -10.00 -13.77
CA TYR A 445 13.70 -9.73 -13.29
C TYR A 445 13.32 -8.24 -13.30
N SER A 446 14.03 -7.41 -14.08
CA SER A 446 13.89 -5.94 -14.13
C SER A 446 12.43 -5.45 -14.16
N LYS A 447 11.58 -6.03 -15.02
CA LYS A 447 10.15 -5.68 -15.09
C LYS A 447 9.42 -5.86 -13.76
N HIS A 448 9.68 -6.96 -13.04
CA HIS A 448 9.07 -7.19 -11.73
C HIS A 448 9.66 -6.24 -10.69
N LEU A 449 10.98 -6.00 -10.74
CA LEU A 449 11.65 -5.04 -9.85
C LEU A 449 11.08 -3.64 -10.01
N ASP A 450 10.85 -3.14 -11.22
CA ASP A 450 10.25 -1.83 -11.45
C ASP A 450 8.85 -1.73 -10.83
N MET A 451 8.03 -2.77 -10.96
CA MET A 451 6.70 -2.84 -10.34
C MET A 451 6.76 -2.90 -8.80
N ILE A 452 7.74 -3.63 -8.26
CA ILE A 452 7.99 -3.75 -6.83
C ILE A 452 8.42 -2.39 -6.27
N LEU A 453 9.46 -1.79 -6.86
CA LEU A 453 10.02 -0.51 -6.43
C LEU A 453 8.98 0.60 -6.55
N GLY A 454 8.22 0.68 -7.66
CA GLY A 454 7.13 1.64 -7.79
C GLY A 454 6.03 1.47 -6.73
N SER A 455 5.76 0.24 -6.29
CA SER A 455 4.80 0.00 -5.21
C SER A 455 5.36 0.36 -3.83
N VAL A 456 6.66 0.18 -3.62
CA VAL A 456 7.37 0.61 -2.41
C VAL A 456 7.43 2.13 -2.34
N ASP A 457 7.77 2.81 -3.44
CA ASP A 457 7.77 4.27 -3.56
C ASP A 457 6.39 4.86 -3.27
N ARG A 458 5.34 4.26 -3.84
CA ARG A 458 3.96 4.66 -3.54
C ARG A 458 3.62 4.47 -2.06
N PHE A 459 4.04 3.37 -1.45
CA PHE A 459 3.82 3.16 -0.02
C PHE A 459 4.60 4.19 0.83
N TYR A 460 5.87 4.39 0.51
CA TYR A 460 6.76 5.33 1.16
C TYR A 460 6.16 6.74 1.12
N SER A 461 5.77 7.23 -0.06
CA SER A 461 5.20 8.58 -0.23
C SER A 461 3.90 8.84 0.53
N VAL A 462 3.07 7.82 0.77
CA VAL A 462 1.82 7.98 1.54
C VAL A 462 2.04 7.87 3.04
N VAL A 463 3.01 7.08 3.50
CA VAL A 463 3.25 6.82 4.93
C VAL A 463 4.17 7.84 5.58
N THR A 464 5.14 8.38 4.84
CA THR A 464 6.17 9.28 5.38
C THR A 464 5.66 10.63 5.87
N SER A 465 4.42 10.98 5.57
CA SER A 465 3.79 12.24 5.98
C SER A 465 2.89 12.13 7.22
N ILE A 466 2.93 11.01 7.95
CA ILE A 466 1.98 10.72 9.05
C ILE A 466 2.71 10.56 10.37
N THR A 467 2.32 11.37 11.35
CA THR A 467 2.84 11.28 12.72
C THR A 467 2.02 10.29 13.53
N LYS A 468 2.69 9.46 14.34
CA LYS A 468 2.05 8.44 15.20
C LYS A 468 2.52 8.56 16.64
N ARG A 469 1.56 8.54 17.57
CA ARG A 469 1.82 8.49 19.01
C ARG A 469 0.81 7.60 19.73
N LEU A 470 1.21 6.96 20.82
CA LEU A 470 0.27 6.22 21.64
C LEU A 470 -0.58 7.21 22.43
N SER A 471 -1.91 7.05 22.37
CA SER A 471 -2.83 7.82 23.19
C SER A 471 -2.75 7.32 24.62
N GLN A 472 -2.66 8.26 25.57
CA GLN A 472 -2.81 7.98 27.00
C GLN A 472 -4.23 7.56 27.35
#